data_AF-A0A4P9XW59-F1
#
_entry.id   AF-A0A4P9XW59-F1
#
_cell.length_a   1.000
_cell.length_b   1.000
_cell.length_c   1.000
_cell.angle_alpha   90.00
_cell.angle_beta   90.00
_cell.angle_gamma   90.00
#
_symmetry.space_group_name_H-M   'P 1'
#
loop_
_entity.id
_entity.type
_entity.pdbx_description
1 polymer ?
#
loop_
_entity_poly.entity_id
_entity_poly.type
_entity_poly.pdbx_seq_one_letter_code
_entity_poly.pdbx_strand_id
1 'polypeptide(L)'
;IRVKQRNGRKCVTTIEGLPQDLRIIKRLVKDLKKSISVGGSIEQDDDVGYVIQLQGKNTTALVNHLVENYKEIDRSQIEVHGAV
;
A
#
# COMPACT_ATOMS: atom_id res chain seq x y z
N ILE A 1 5.43 3.50 2.93
CA ILE A 1 5.11 3.09 1.53
C ILE A 1 6.41 3.03 0.73
N ARG A 2 6.69 1.93 0.03
CA ARG A 2 7.88 1.77 -0.79
C ARG A 2 7.53 1.48 -2.24
N VAL A 3 8.20 2.11 -3.19
CA VAL A 3 8.05 1.82 -4.62
C VAL A 3 9.28 1.10 -5.15
N LYS A 4 9.09 -0.07 -5.75
CA LYS A 4 10.14 -0.83 -6.44
C LYS A 4 9.80 -0.99 -7.92
N GLN A 5 10.78 -0.84 -8.79
CA GLN A 5 10.62 -1.12 -10.22
C GLN A 5 10.61 -2.64 -10.43
N ARG A 6 9.63 -3.16 -11.17
CA ARG A 6 9.52 -4.58 -11.52
C ARG A 6 10.24 -4.87 -12.83
N ASN A 7 9.86 -4.17 -13.90
CA ASN A 7 10.52 -4.22 -15.20
C ASN A 7 10.15 -3.01 -16.06
N GLY A 8 11.12 -2.42 -16.76
CA GLY A 8 10.87 -1.25 -17.62
C GLY A 8 10.04 -0.19 -16.89
N ARG A 9 8.84 0.12 -17.38
CA ARG A 9 7.95 1.12 -16.75
C ARG A 9 7.05 0.57 -15.63
N LYS A 10 7.01 -0.75 -15.39
CA LYS A 10 6.14 -1.36 -14.37
C LYS A 10 6.80 -1.29 -13.00
N CYS A 11 6.01 -0.90 -12.00
CA CYS A 11 6.43 -0.84 -10.60
C CYS A 11 5.50 -1.68 -9.72
N VAL A 12 5.99 -2.03 -8.54
CA VAL A 12 5.22 -2.58 -7.43
C VAL A 12 5.37 -1.62 -6.27
N THR A 13 4.25 -1.27 -5.65
CA THR A 13 4.19 -0.41 -4.48
C THR A 13 3.83 -1.27 -3.27
N THR A 14 4.69 -1.28 -2.26
CA THR A 14 4.48 -2.04 -1.02
C THR A 14 4.08 -1.09 0.11
N ILE A 15 3.07 -1.48 0.87
CA ILE A 15 2.64 -0.81 2.10
C ILE A 15 3.09 -1.69 3.27
N GLU A 16 3.93 -1.11 4.12
CA GLU A 16 4.51 -1.72 5.32
C GLU A 16 3.95 -1.00 6.56
N GLY A 17 4.08 -1.63 7.74
CA GLY A 17 3.62 -1.04 9.01
C GLY A 17 2.11 -1.12 9.23
N LEU A 18 1.44 -2.11 8.63
CA LEU A 18 0.00 -2.32 8.78
C LEU A 18 -0.32 -3.14 10.04
N PRO A 19 -1.56 -3.04 10.57
CA PRO A 19 -2.02 -3.91 11.66
C PRO A 19 -1.91 -5.39 11.24
N GLN A 20 -1.33 -6.23 12.09
CA GLN A 20 -1.09 -7.66 11.81
C GLN A 20 -2.37 -8.54 11.86
N ASP A 21 -3.54 -7.93 11.76
CA ASP A 21 -4.83 -8.62 11.66
C ASP A 21 -5.18 -8.85 10.18
N LEU A 22 -5.11 -10.12 9.76
CA LEU A 22 -5.42 -10.55 8.41
C LEU A 22 -6.83 -10.13 7.94
N ARG A 23 -7.82 -10.06 8.84
CA ARG A 23 -9.19 -9.67 8.49
C ARG A 23 -9.25 -8.20 8.10
N ILE A 24 -8.55 -7.33 8.83
CA ILE A 24 -8.45 -5.90 8.55
C ILE A 24 -7.71 -5.69 7.23
N ILE A 25 -6.57 -6.36 7.03
CA ILE A 25 -5.77 -6.23 5.80
C ILE A 25 -6.56 -6.69 4.57
N LYS A 26 -7.29 -7.81 4.65
CA LYS A 26 -8.15 -8.28 3.53
C LYS A 26 -9.18 -7.26 3.11
N ARG A 27 -9.78 -6.55 4.06
CA ARG A 27 -10.74 -5.47 3.78
C ARG A 27 -10.02 -4.29 3.11
N LEU A 28 -8.91 -3.83 3.69
CA LEU A 28 -8.09 -2.74 3.15
C LEU A 28 -7.65 -3.00 1.71
N VAL A 29 -7.14 -4.19 1.39
CA VAL A 29 -6.76 -4.55 0.00
C VAL A 29 -7.95 -4.48 -0.95
N LYS A 30 -9.13 -4.94 -0.54
CA LYS A 30 -10.33 -4.92 -1.38
C LYS A 30 -10.78 -3.48 -1.66
N ASP A 31 -10.68 -2.61 -0.67
CA ASP A 31 -11.06 -1.20 -0.78
C ASP A 31 -10.05 -0.44 -1.67
N LEU A 32 -8.75 -0.67 -1.48
CA LEU A 32 -7.67 -0.09 -2.30
C LEU A 32 -7.77 -0.51 -3.78
N LYS A 33 -8.05 -1.79 -4.06
CA LYS A 33 -8.26 -2.28 -5.42
C LYS A 33 -9.39 -1.54 -6.14
N LYS A 34 -10.48 -1.25 -5.43
CA LYS A 34 -11.64 -0.54 -5.98
C LYS A 34 -11.38 0.95 -6.16
N SER A 35 -10.76 1.60 -5.18
CA SER A 35 -10.57 3.05 -5.21
C SER A 35 -9.49 3.48 -6.20
N ILE A 36 -8.40 2.71 -6.32
CA ILE A 36 -7.23 3.08 -7.13
C ILE A 36 -7.23 2.33 -8.46
N SER A 37 -8.14 1.35 -8.64
CA SER A 37 -8.27 0.53 -9.85
C SER A 37 -6.98 -0.22 -10.22
N VAL A 38 -6.29 -0.77 -9.20
CA VAL A 38 -5.04 -1.52 -9.35
C VAL A 38 -5.18 -2.95 -8.85
N GLY A 39 -4.35 -3.85 -9.38
CA GLY A 39 -4.16 -5.18 -8.81
C GLY A 39 -3.39 -5.11 -7.49
N GLY A 40 -3.61 -6.07 -6.59
CA GLY A 40 -2.86 -6.18 -5.34
C GLY A 40 -3.00 -7.52 -4.63
N SER A 41 -2.03 -7.84 -3.77
CA SER A 41 -1.98 -9.05 -2.94
C SER A 41 -1.56 -8.71 -1.51
N ILE A 42 -1.81 -9.64 -0.61
CA ILE A 42 -1.25 -9.64 0.74
C ILE A 42 -0.08 -10.62 0.70
N GLU A 43 1.09 -10.16 1.10
CA GLU A 43 2.25 -11.03 1.30
C GLU A 43 2.59 -11.05 2.79
N GLN A 44 3.12 -12.17 3.26
CA GLN A 44 3.67 -12.27 4.60
C GLN A 44 5.18 -12.16 4.48
N ASP A 45 5.75 -11.19 5.17
CA ASP A 45 7.18 -10.96 5.27
C ASP A 45 7.63 -11.36 6.68
N ASP A 46 8.78 -12.04 6.78
CA ASP A 46 9.26 -12.59 8.04
C ASP A 46 9.70 -11.50 9.03
N ASP A 47 10.14 -10.34 8.53
CA ASP A 47 10.65 -9.23 9.35
C ASP A 47 9.55 -8.22 9.70
N VAL A 48 8.71 -7.87 8.73
CA VAL A 48 7.69 -6.80 8.88
C VAL A 48 6.25 -7.31 9.00
N GLY A 49 6.05 -8.63 8.94
CA GLY A 49 4.75 -9.27 9.01
C GLY A 49 3.93 -9.10 7.73
N TYR A 50 2.63 -8.92 7.84
CA TYR A 50 1.77 -8.76 6.67
C TYR A 50 1.96 -7.42 5.97
N VAL A 51 2.26 -7.48 4.68
CA VAL A 51 2.40 -6.33 3.79
C VAL A 51 1.39 -6.39 2.65
N ILE A 52 1.02 -5.22 2.15
CA ILE A 52 0.18 -5.12 0.94
C ILE A 52 1.08 -4.77 -0.24
N GLN A 53 1.01 -5.55 -1.30
CA GLN A 53 1.63 -5.23 -2.59
C GLN A 53 0.57 -4.77 -3.58
N LEU A 54 0.79 -3.61 -4.21
CA LEU A 54 -0.05 -3.04 -5.25
C LEU A 54 0.75 -2.89 -6.55
N GLN A 55 0.06 -3.04 -7.68
CA GLN A 55 0.67 -2.83 -8.99
C GLN A 55 0.69 -1.35 -9.38
N GLY A 56 1.77 -0.92 -10.04
CA GLY A 56 1.93 0.44 -10.51
C GLY A 56 2.57 1.38 -9.48
N LYS A 57 2.69 2.65 -9.87
CA LYS A 57 3.27 3.74 -9.09
C LYS A 57 2.25 4.88 -9.06
N ASN A 58 1.28 4.77 -8.16
CA ASN A 58 0.29 5.83 -7.92
C ASN A 58 0.26 6.17 -6.43
N THR A 59 1.41 6.62 -5.92
CA THR A 59 1.63 6.90 -4.49
C THR A 59 0.76 8.06 -4.01
N THR A 60 0.52 9.09 -4.82
CA THR A 60 -0.33 10.22 -4.46
C THR A 60 -1.78 9.78 -4.20
N ALA A 61 -2.38 9.01 -5.12
CA ALA A 61 -3.73 8.50 -4.93
C ALA A 61 -3.83 7.56 -3.72
N LEU A 62 -2.81 6.74 -3.49
CA LEU A 62 -2.74 5.85 -2.35
C LEU A 62 -2.70 6.61 -1.02
N VAL A 63 -1.83 7.62 -0.91
CA VAL A 63 -1.69 8.44 0.29
C VAL A 63 -2.99 9.19 0.58
N ASN A 64 -3.59 9.81 -0.44
CA ASN A 64 -4.86 10.52 -0.28
C ASN A 64 -5.96 9.57 0.19
N HIS A 65 -6.07 8.39 -0.43
CA HIS A 65 -7.07 7.40 -0.04
C HIS A 65 -6.90 6.95 1.42
N LEU A 66 -5.66 6.74 1.88
CA LEU A 66 -5.39 6.33 3.26
C LEU A 66 -5.80 7.43 4.26
N VAL A 67 -5.42 8.69 4.01
CA VAL A 67 -5.73 9.82 4.90
C VAL A 67 -7.24 10.14 4.91
N GLU A 68 -7.90 10.07 3.74
CA GLU A 68 -9.33 10.41 3.62
C GLU A 68 -10.26 9.36 4.23
N ASN A 69 -9.94 8.07 4.07
CA ASN A 69 -10.82 6.97 4.48
C ASN A 69 -10.49 6.41 5.87
N TYR A 70 -9.27 6.64 6.38
CA TYR A 70 -8.82 6.13 7.67
C TYR A 70 -8.39 7.29 8.56
N LYS A 71 -9.32 7.75 9.41
CA LYS A 71 -9.10 8.89 10.34
C LYS A 71 -8.00 8.67 11.37
N GLU A 72 -7.60 7.42 11.56
CA GLU A 72 -6.53 7.01 12.48
C GLU A 72 -5.13 7.17 11.86
N ILE A 73 -5.06 7.44 10.55
CA ILE A 73 -3.81 7.58 9.81
C ILE A 73 -3.59 9.04 9.45
N ASP A 74 -2.64 9.67 10.15
CA ASP A 74 -2.22 11.03 9.82
C ASP A 74 -1.23 11.05 8.66
N ARG A 75 -1.29 12.10 7.84
CA ARG A 75 -0.36 12.28 6.71
C ARG A 75 1.10 12.28 7.15
N SER A 76 1.39 12.76 8.36
CA SER A 76 2.73 12.80 8.97
C SER A 76 3.30 11.42 9.27
N GLN A 77 2.45 10.41 9.45
CA GLN A 77 2.88 9.03 9.71
C GLN A 77 3.23 8.28 8.42
N ILE A 78 2.92 8.84 7.25
CA ILE A 78 3.12 8.18 5.96
C ILE A 78 4.41 8.69 5.31
N GLU A 79 5.43 7.85 5.32
CA GLU A 79 6.64 8.06 4.52
C GLU A 79 6.57 7.30 3.19
N VAL A 80 7.02 7.96 2.12
CA VAL A 80 7.09 7.36 0.77
C VAL A 80 8.55 7.25 0.36
N HIS A 81 9.04 6.02 0.20
CA HIS A 81 10.41 5.74 -0.23
C HIS A 81 10.42 5.19 -1.66
N GLY A 82 11.28 5.74 -2.51
CA GLY A 82 11.45 5.35 -3.91
C GLY A 82 11.53 6.56 -4.83
N ALA A 83 12.14 6.39 -6.00
CA ALA A 83 12.33 7.47 -6.96
C ALA A 83 10.99 7.96 -7.51
N VAL A 84 10.70 9.25 -7.30
CA VAL A 84 9.62 10.02 -7.94
C VAL A 84 9.85 10.12 -9.45
#